data_AF-A0A432QQU2-F1
#
_entry.id   AF-A0A432QQU2-F1
#
_cell.length_a   1.000
_cell.length_b   1.000
_cell.length_c   1.000
_cell.angle_alpha   90.00
_cell.angle_beta   90.00
_cell.angle_gamma   90.00
#
_symmetry.space_group_name_H-M   'P 1'
#
loop_
_entity.id
_entity.type
_entity.pdbx_description
1 polymer ?
#
loop_
_entity_poly.entity_id
_entity_poly.type
_entity_poly.pdbx_seq_one_letter_code
_entity_poly.pdbx_strand_id
1 'polypeptide(L)' 'RRAQAMVTAMDNEGFGNCGNERECENVCPKGISIRNIARLNREYLRATLTADE' A
#
# COMPACT_ATOMS: atom_id res chain seq x y z
N ARG A 1 0.52 7.95 -10.58
CA ARG A 1 -0.24 9.04 -9.91
C ARG A 1 -0.98 8.57 -8.64
N ARG A 2 -2.11 7.84 -8.71
CA ARG A 2 -2.89 7.45 -7.49
C ARG A 2 -2.07 6.65 -6.46
N ALA A 3 -1.42 5.58 -6.88
CA ALA A 3 -0.66 4.71 -5.97
C ALA A 3 0.52 5.44 -5.32
N GLN A 4 1.22 6.31 -6.07
CA GLN A 4 2.27 7.18 -5.53
C GLN A 4 1.73 8.12 -4.46
N ALA A 5 0.60 8.79 -4.74
CA ALA A 5 -0.02 9.69 -3.76
C ALA A 5 -0.45 8.96 -2.47
N MET A 6 -0.93 7.72 -2.58
CA MET A 6 -1.21 6.90 -1.40
C MET A 6 0.03 6.57 -0.59
N VAL A 7 1.12 6.18 -1.24
CA VAL A 7 2.38 5.86 -0.56
C VAL A 7 2.95 7.11 0.12
N THR A 8 2.92 8.27 -0.55
CA THR A 8 3.31 9.54 0.07
C THR A 8 2.46 9.88 1.30
N ALA A 9 1.15 9.63 1.28
CA ALA A 9 0.31 9.79 2.46
C ALA A 9 0.72 8.82 3.58
N MET A 10 0.98 7.55 3.25
CA MET A 10 1.44 6.55 4.21
C MET A 10 2.76 6.92 4.88
N ASP A 11 3.71 7.46 4.11
CA ASP A 11 5.01 7.93 4.62
C ASP A 11 4.84 9.13 5.55
N ASN A 12 4.00 10.10 5.17
CA ASN A 12 3.70 11.28 6.00
C ASN A 12 3.00 10.89 7.31
N GLU A 13 2.18 9.84 7.29
CA GLU A 13 1.49 9.30 8.47
C GLU A 13 2.36 8.29 9.25
N GLY A 14 3.53 7.92 8.74
CA GLY A 14 4.48 7.04 9.43
C GLY A 14 4.09 5.56 9.45
N PHE A 15 3.24 5.09 8.53
CA PHE A 15 2.83 3.68 8.46
C PHE A 15 3.96 2.72 8.08
N GLY A 16 4.92 3.20 7.29
CA GLY A 16 6.00 2.37 6.75
C GLY A 16 5.53 1.29 5.76
N ASN A 17 6.41 0.33 5.52
CA ASN A 17 6.20 -0.75 4.55
C ASN A 17 5.60 -2.01 5.21
N CYS A 18 4.80 -2.75 4.43
CA CYS A 18 4.25 -4.03 4.86
C CYS A 18 5.33 -5.12 4.98
N GLY A 19 5.47 -5.75 6.16
CA GLY A 19 6.36 -6.89 6.40
C GLY A 19 5.76 -8.26 6.08
N ASN A 20 4.45 -8.33 5.82
CA ASN A 20 3.65 -9.54 5.56
C ASN A 20 3.33 -10.40 6.80
N GLU A 21 3.32 -9.81 7.99
CA GLU A 21 2.94 -10.46 9.25
C GLU A 21 1.42 -10.74 9.34
N ARG A 22 0.60 -9.98 8.59
CA ARG A 22 -0.88 -10.11 8.50
C ARG A 22 -1.67 -9.79 9.77
N GLU A 23 -1.04 -9.26 10.81
CA GLU A 23 -1.71 -8.71 12.00
C GLU A 23 -2.84 -7.74 11.63
N CYS A 24 -2.60 -6.83 10.67
CA CYS A 24 -3.58 -5.84 10.25
C CYS A 24 -4.87 -6.43 9.65
N GLU A 25 -4.80 -7.57 8.94
CA GLU A 25 -5.97 -8.26 8.39
C GLU A 25 -6.73 -9.01 9.50
N ASN A 26 -6.00 -9.65 10.42
CA ASN A 26 -6.57 -10.43 11.52
C ASN A 26 -7.34 -9.57 12.53
N VAL A 27 -6.85 -8.37 12.85
CA VAL A 27 -7.49 -7.47 13.83
C VAL A 27 -8.56 -6.56 13.22
N CYS A 28 -8.70 -6.53 11.89
CA CYS A 28 -9.57 -5.57 11.24
C CYS A 28 -11.05 -5.89 11.50
N PRO A 29 -11.81 -5.01 12.20
CA PRO A 29 -13.23 -5.25 12.49
C PRO A 29 -14.11 -5.19 11.24
N LYS A 30 -13.56 -4.73 10.11
CA LYS A 30 -14.23 -4.66 8.81
C LYS A 30 -13.81 -5.78 7.85
N GLY A 31 -12.96 -6.71 8.29
CA GLY A 31 -12.49 -7.82 7.46
C GLY A 31 -11.74 -7.36 6.21
N ILE A 32 -11.01 -6.24 6.28
CA ILE A 32 -10.25 -5.73 5.16
C ILE A 32 -9.08 -6.68 4.89
N SER A 33 -9.05 -7.22 3.68
CA SER A 33 -7.98 -8.15 3.31
C SER A 33 -6.65 -7.45 3.01
N ILE A 34 -5.54 -8.10 3.39
CA ILE A 34 -4.17 -7.69 3.06
C ILE A 34 -3.94 -7.64 1.53
N ARG A 35 -4.81 -8.27 0.74
CA ARG A 35 -4.80 -8.17 -0.73
C ARG A 35 -4.88 -6.73 -1.24
N ASN A 36 -5.48 -5.81 -0.48
CA ASN A 36 -5.49 -4.39 -0.83
C ASN A 36 -4.09 -3.77 -0.80
N ILE A 37 -3.26 -4.13 0.19
CA ILE A 37 -1.86 -3.70 0.27
C ILE A 37 -1.04 -4.34 -0.86
N ALA A 38 -1.27 -5.63 -1.14
CA ALA A 38 -0.61 -6.29 -2.27
C ALA A 38 -0.97 -5.64 -3.62
N ARG A 39 -2.22 -5.18 -3.80
CA ARG A 39 -2.64 -4.40 -4.98
C ARG A 39 -1.92 -3.06 -5.04
N LEU A 40 -1.89 -2.32 -3.93
CA LEU A 40 -1.18 -1.04 -3.84
C LEU A 40 0.29 -1.19 -4.26
N ASN A 41 1.00 -2.18 -3.73
CA ASN A 41 2.42 -2.38 -4.04
C ASN A 41 2.66 -2.64 -5.54
N ARG A 42 1.80 -3.44 -6.18
CA ARG A 42 1.86 -3.69 -7.63
C ARG A 42 1.58 -2.43 -8.43
N GLU A 43 0.56 -1.67 -8.05
CA GLU A 43 0.20 -0.42 -8.73
C GLU A 43 1.29 0.65 -8.54
N TYR A 44 1.92 0.70 -7.36
CA TYR A 44 3.04 1.59 -7.07
C TYR A 44 4.24 1.24 -7.93
N LEU A 45 4.68 -0.03 -7.95
CA LEU A 45 5.78 -0.47 -8.81
C LEU A 45 5.54 -0.14 -10.28
N ARG A 46 4.34 -0.45 -10.79
CA ARG A 46 3.97 -0.10 -12.17
C ARG A 46 4.02 1.41 -12.39
N ALA A 47 3.42 2.19 -11.50
CA ALA A 47 3.41 3.65 -11.60
C ALA A 47 4.81 4.26 -11.54
N THR A 48 5.74 3.69 -10.77
CA THR A 48 7.12 4.17 -10.67
C THR A 48 7.95 3.80 -11.91
N LEU A 49 7.68 2.65 -12.53
CA LEU A 49 8.44 2.19 -13.71
C LEU A 49 7.90 2.72 -15.04
N THR A 50 6.63 3.13 -15.10
CA THR A 50 6.00 3.60 -16.35
C THR A 50 5.50 5.04 -16.27
N ALA A 51 5.76 5.76 -15.18
CA ALA A 51 5.56 7.20 -15.20
C ALA A 51 6.71 7.81 -16.02
N ASP A 52 6.41 8.17 -17.27
CA ASP A 52 7.18 9.21 -17.94
C ASP A 52 7.01 10.51 -17.12
N GLU A 53 8.11 11.19 -16.84
CA GLU A 53 8.12 12.51 -16.19
C GLU A 53 7.27 13.53 -16.98
#